data_AF-A0A6V7V493-F1
#
_entry.id   AF-A0A6V7V493-F1
#
_cell.length_a   1.000
_cell.length_b   1.000
_cell.length_c   1.000
_cell.angle_alpha   90.00
_cell.angle_beta   90.00
_cell.angle_gamma   90.00
#
_symmetry.space_group_name_H-M   'P 1'
#
loop_
_entity.id
_entity.type
_entity.pdbx_description
1 polymer ?
#
loop_
_entity_poly.entity_id
_entity_poly.type
_entity_poly.pdbx_seq_one_letter_code
_entity_poly.pdbx_strand_id
1 'polypeptide(L)'
;MHANAPNSDLEFPLRLSQIQEFQLFSVRAIALRRVLSRIPDGMTERRPFLETIKEIAASIKYLLDTTNAIIAIVPINYQHLVEKRKREFVQASKRFSNTLKDYFKRQDANQVYIAANQLILQTMKLCLAIRERVRMG
;
A
#
# COMPACT_ATOMS: atom_id res chain seq x y z
N MET A 1 -0.71 7.26 14.34
CA MET A 1 -0.12 8.37 13.57
C MET A 1 0.89 7.78 12.59
N HIS A 2 0.52 7.56 11.31
CA HIS A 2 1.41 6.95 10.29
C HIS A 2 2.05 7.98 9.34
N ALA A 3 1.60 9.25 9.36
CA ALA A 3 2.10 10.31 8.49
C ALA A 3 3.60 10.60 8.70
N ASN A 4 4.07 10.52 9.95
CA ASN A 4 5.45 10.80 10.34
C ASN A 4 6.26 9.52 10.66
N ALA A 5 5.73 8.35 10.31
CA ALA A 5 6.48 7.11 10.51
C ALA A 5 7.72 7.13 9.59
N PRO A 6 8.90 6.66 10.08
CA PRO A 6 10.09 6.53 9.23
C PRO A 6 9.75 5.68 8.01
N ASN A 7 10.37 5.93 6.85
CA ASN A 7 10.18 5.12 5.63
C ASN A 7 10.97 3.82 5.64
N SER A 8 11.79 3.58 6.67
CA SER A 8 12.71 2.45 6.77
C SER A 8 12.00 1.09 6.71
N ASP A 9 10.73 1.03 7.10
CA ASP A 9 9.86 -0.15 6.99
C ASP A 9 9.43 -0.45 5.54
N LEU A 10 9.48 0.53 4.63
CA LEU A 10 9.10 0.42 3.22
C LEU A 10 10.30 0.46 2.26
N GLU A 11 11.48 0.83 2.74
CA GLU A 11 12.72 0.88 1.97
C GLU A 11 13.42 -0.49 1.90
N PHE A 12 14.10 -0.78 0.80
CA PHE A 12 14.91 -1.99 0.68
C PHE A 12 16.39 -1.71 0.99
N PRO A 13 17.15 -2.72 1.46
CA PRO A 13 18.60 -2.62 1.63
C PRO A 13 19.31 -2.22 0.33
N LEU A 14 20.49 -1.59 0.43
CA LEU A 14 21.26 -1.03 -0.69
C LEU A 14 21.39 -1.98 -1.89
N ARG A 15 21.66 -3.27 -1.62
CA ARG A 15 21.82 -4.31 -2.65
C ARG A 15 20.58 -4.48 -3.54
N LEU A 16 19.39 -4.34 -2.95
CA LEU A 16 18.12 -4.47 -3.66
C LEU A 16 17.66 -3.13 -4.24
N SER A 17 17.94 -2.02 -3.56
CA SER A 17 17.57 -0.69 -4.06
C SER A 17 18.32 -0.25 -5.32
N GLN A 18 19.40 -0.95 -5.68
CA GLN A 18 20.07 -0.78 -6.99
C GLN A 18 19.27 -1.36 -8.15
N ILE A 19 18.34 -2.28 -7.88
CA ILE A 19 17.45 -2.87 -8.87
C ILE A 19 16.21 -1.97 -9.00
N GLN A 20 15.92 -1.56 -10.24
CA GLN A 20 14.91 -0.54 -10.54
C GLN A 20 13.52 -0.92 -10.01
N GLU A 21 13.12 -2.19 -10.11
CA GLU A 21 11.81 -2.69 -9.70
C GLU A 21 11.59 -2.54 -8.18
N PHE A 22 12.62 -2.82 -7.37
CA PHE A 22 12.55 -2.70 -5.92
C PHE A 22 12.53 -1.23 -5.49
N GLN A 23 13.36 -0.40 -6.12
CA GLN A 23 13.36 1.05 -5.86
C GLN A 23 11.99 1.66 -6.20
N LEU A 24 11.45 1.32 -7.36
CA LEU A 24 10.16 1.82 -7.81
C LEU A 24 9.03 1.35 -6.89
N PHE A 25 9.04 0.07 -6.48
CA PHE A 25 8.08 -0.44 -5.51
C PHE A 25 8.13 0.32 -4.18
N SER A 26 9.32 0.57 -3.62
CA SER A 26 9.45 1.36 -2.38
C SER A 26 8.86 2.76 -2.55
N VAL A 27 9.15 3.44 -3.66
CA VAL A 27 8.57 4.76 -3.97
C VAL A 27 7.04 4.69 -4.01
N ARG A 28 6.46 3.66 -4.64
CA ARG A 28 4.99 3.48 -4.69
C ARG A 28 4.38 3.16 -3.33
N ALA A 29 5.05 2.34 -2.52
CA ALA A 29 4.61 2.01 -1.17
C ALA A 29 4.58 3.26 -0.26
N ILE A 30 5.65 4.06 -0.32
CA ILE A 30 5.75 5.33 0.43
C ILE A 30 4.67 6.31 -0.04
N ALA A 31 4.48 6.45 -1.35
CA ALA A 31 3.43 7.30 -1.91
C ALA A 31 2.05 6.89 -1.39
N LEU A 32 1.69 5.60 -1.48
CA LEU A 32 0.41 5.09 -0.98
C LEU A 32 0.21 5.41 0.51
N ARG A 33 1.23 5.17 1.35
CA ARG A 33 1.17 5.49 2.79
C ARG A 33 0.92 6.99 3.03
N ARG A 34 1.60 7.86 2.30
CA ARG A 34 1.43 9.32 2.42
C ARG A 34 0.01 9.75 2.06
N VAL A 35 -0.52 9.25 0.95
CA VAL A 35 -1.90 9.59 0.52
C VAL A 35 -2.92 9.08 1.54
N LEU A 36 -2.80 7.84 2.00
CA LEU A 36 -3.71 7.27 3.01
C LEU A 36 -3.64 8.02 4.34
N SER A 37 -2.47 8.54 4.72
CA SER A 37 -2.29 9.30 5.95
C SER A 37 -2.95 10.68 5.94
N ARG A 38 -3.33 11.21 4.76
CA ARG A 38 -4.07 12.47 4.60
C ARG A 38 -5.58 12.34 4.75
N ILE A 39 -6.11 11.10 4.84
CA ILE A 39 -7.54 10.86 4.98
C ILE A 39 -8.15 11.57 6.20
N PRO A 40 -7.55 11.55 7.41
CA PRO A 40 -8.08 12.28 8.56
C PRO A 40 -8.35 13.75 8.28
N ASP A 41 -7.41 14.43 7.61
CA ASP A 41 -7.50 15.87 7.34
C ASP A 41 -8.40 16.17 6.14
N GLY A 42 -8.45 15.27 5.16
CA GLY A 42 -9.16 15.46 3.90
C GLY A 42 -10.68 15.20 3.94
N MET A 43 -11.22 14.65 5.03
CA MET A 43 -12.64 14.26 5.13
C MET A 43 -13.61 15.40 5.44
N THR A 44 -13.10 16.57 5.82
CA THR A 44 -13.90 17.75 6.18
C THR A 44 -14.65 18.35 4.99
N GLU A 45 -14.05 18.31 3.81
CA GLU A 45 -14.62 18.85 2.57
C GLU A 45 -14.75 17.78 1.49
N ARG A 46 -15.94 17.69 0.88
CA ARG A 46 -16.24 16.63 -0.10
C ARG A 46 -15.34 16.65 -1.33
N ARG A 47 -15.00 17.84 -1.86
CA ARG A 47 -14.19 17.96 -3.09
C ARG A 47 -12.74 17.49 -2.87
N PRO A 48 -11.97 18.02 -1.89
CA PRO A 48 -10.65 17.50 -1.54
C PRO A 48 -10.65 16.00 -1.20
N PHE A 49 -11.71 15.52 -0.54
CA PHE A 49 -11.83 14.10 -0.21
C PHE A 49 -11.93 13.22 -1.46
N LEU A 50 -12.75 13.60 -2.45
CA LEU A 50 -12.88 12.85 -3.70
C LEU A 50 -11.58 12.82 -4.50
N GLU A 51 -10.82 13.92 -4.52
CA GLU A 51 -9.49 13.95 -5.15
C GLU A 51 -8.50 13.03 -4.41
N THR A 52 -8.53 13.03 -3.08
CA THR A 52 -7.73 12.10 -2.26
C THR A 52 -8.07 10.65 -2.59
N ILE A 53 -9.36 10.31 -2.73
CA ILE A 53 -9.79 8.94 -3.11
C ILE A 53 -9.26 8.54 -4.49
N LYS A 54 -9.29 9.44 -5.48
CA LYS A 54 -8.73 9.17 -6.81
C LYS A 54 -7.23 8.92 -6.74
N GLU A 55 -6.50 9.71 -5.95
CA GLU A 55 -5.07 9.57 -5.76
C GLU A 55 -4.71 8.25 -5.06
N ILE A 56 -5.53 7.81 -4.09
CA ILE A 56 -5.39 6.49 -3.45
C ILE A 56 -5.59 5.38 -4.48
N ALA A 57 -6.65 5.45 -5.30
CA ALA A 57 -6.94 4.45 -6.32
C ALA A 57 -5.77 4.32 -7.32
N ALA A 58 -5.22 5.44 -7.78
CA ALA A 58 -4.04 5.47 -8.63
C ALA A 58 -2.80 4.86 -7.94
N SER A 59 -2.56 5.22 -6.67
CA SER A 59 -1.42 4.71 -5.89
C SER A 59 -1.52 3.20 -5.64
N ILE A 60 -2.72 2.67 -5.37
CA ILE A 60 -2.97 1.23 -5.24
C ILE A 60 -2.64 0.52 -6.56
N LYS A 61 -3.11 1.05 -7.70
CA LYS A 61 -2.82 0.48 -9.01
C LYS A 61 -1.31 0.44 -9.27
N TYR A 62 -0.60 1.55 -9.09
CA TYR A 62 0.85 1.60 -9.29
C TYR A 62 1.63 0.66 -8.36
N LEU A 63 1.19 0.51 -7.11
CA LEU A 63 1.79 -0.47 -6.21
C LEU A 63 1.56 -1.91 -6.68
N LEU A 64 0.36 -2.24 -7.16
CA LEU A 64 0.07 -3.59 -7.70
C LEU A 64 0.88 -3.88 -8.96
N ASP A 65 0.99 -2.91 -9.88
CA ASP A 65 1.76 -3.06 -11.11
C ASP A 65 3.25 -3.34 -10.80
N THR A 66 3.84 -2.58 -9.87
CA THR A 66 5.21 -2.81 -9.41
C THR A 66 5.37 -4.11 -8.63
N THR A 67 4.36 -4.54 -7.88
CA THR A 67 4.35 -5.85 -7.21
C THR A 67 4.42 -6.98 -8.24
N ASN A 68 3.66 -6.89 -9.33
CA ASN A 68 3.69 -7.88 -10.41
C ASN A 68 5.06 -7.95 -11.09
N ALA A 69 5.69 -6.80 -11.32
CA ALA A 69 7.05 -6.74 -11.85
C ALA A 69 8.06 -7.41 -10.91
N ILE A 70 7.95 -7.17 -9.58
CA ILE A 70 8.78 -7.86 -8.58
C ILE A 70 8.54 -9.37 -8.61
N ILE A 71 7.29 -9.83 -8.69
CA ILE A 71 6.96 -11.25 -8.74
C ILE A 71 7.65 -11.95 -9.92
N ALA A 72 7.78 -11.27 -11.07
CA ALA A 72 8.45 -11.82 -12.24
C ALA A 72 9.97 -12.02 -12.05
N ILE A 73 10.62 -11.21 -11.19
CA ILE A 73 12.08 -11.24 -10.99
C ILE A 73 12.53 -11.96 -9.72
N VAL A 74 11.63 -12.18 -8.75
CA VAL A 74 11.97 -12.97 -7.56
C VAL A 74 12.07 -14.46 -7.90
N PRO A 75 12.93 -15.21 -7.19
CA PRO A 75 13.07 -16.65 -7.41
C PRO A 75 11.74 -17.40 -7.32
N ILE A 76 11.54 -18.40 -8.18
CA ILE A 76 10.28 -19.14 -8.37
C ILE A 76 9.76 -19.72 -7.04
N ASN A 77 10.65 -20.24 -6.20
CA ASN A 77 10.34 -20.77 -4.88
C ASN A 77 9.73 -19.73 -3.92
N TYR A 78 9.88 -18.43 -4.18
CA TYR A 78 9.33 -17.36 -3.36
C TYR A 78 8.14 -16.61 -3.98
N GLN A 79 7.87 -16.80 -5.29
CA GLN A 79 6.77 -16.12 -5.99
C GLN A 79 5.41 -16.35 -5.32
N HIS A 80 5.09 -17.58 -4.94
CA HIS A 80 3.81 -17.94 -4.32
C HIS A 80 3.56 -17.20 -2.98
N LEU A 81 4.62 -16.87 -2.24
CA LEU A 81 4.53 -16.12 -0.98
C LEU A 81 4.22 -14.64 -1.24
N VAL A 82 4.87 -14.04 -2.23
CA VAL A 82 4.59 -12.65 -2.64
C VAL A 82 3.17 -12.54 -3.20
N GLU A 83 2.73 -13.52 -4.01
CA GLU A 83 1.34 -13.61 -4.50
C GLU A 83 0.31 -13.76 -3.37
N LYS A 84 0.63 -14.52 -2.31
CA LYS A 84 -0.23 -14.59 -1.12
C LYS A 84 -0.38 -13.21 -0.47
N ARG A 85 0.70 -12.48 -0.26
CA ARG A 85 0.66 -11.12 0.33
C ARG A 85 -0.05 -10.10 -0.56
N LYS A 86 0.15 -10.19 -1.87
CA LYS A 86 -0.59 -9.40 -2.86
C LYS A 86 -2.10 -9.64 -2.75
N ARG A 87 -2.54 -10.90 -2.60
CA ARG A 87 -3.97 -11.22 -2.39
C ARG A 87 -4.54 -10.62 -1.11
N GLU A 88 -3.80 -10.69 0.00
CA GLU A 88 -4.19 -10.06 1.28
C GLU A 88 -4.30 -8.53 1.14
N PHE A 89 -3.37 -7.90 0.43
CA PHE A 89 -3.41 -6.48 0.11
C PHE A 89 -4.63 -6.11 -0.75
N VAL A 90 -4.94 -6.89 -1.80
CA VAL A 90 -6.13 -6.69 -2.64
C VAL A 90 -7.42 -6.85 -1.83
N GLN A 91 -7.46 -7.77 -0.87
CA GLN A 91 -8.62 -7.91 0.01
C GLN A 91 -8.81 -6.67 0.90
N ALA A 92 -7.72 -6.14 1.47
CA ALA A 92 -7.78 -4.91 2.26
C ALA A 92 -8.17 -3.69 1.42
N SER A 93 -7.70 -3.58 0.17
CA SER A 93 -8.08 -2.47 -0.72
C SER A 93 -9.57 -2.52 -1.09
N LYS A 94 -10.12 -3.71 -1.37
CA LYS A 94 -11.56 -3.92 -1.56
C LYS A 94 -12.37 -3.53 -0.33
N ARG A 95 -11.90 -3.92 0.87
CA ARG A 95 -12.55 -3.54 2.13
C ARG A 95 -12.58 -2.01 2.27
N PHE A 96 -11.45 -1.34 2.04
CA PHE A 96 -11.36 0.12 2.06
C PHE A 96 -12.36 0.79 1.10
N SER A 97 -12.46 0.31 -0.15
CA SER A 97 -13.44 0.84 -1.11
C SER A 97 -14.89 0.64 -0.67
N ASN A 98 -15.22 -0.50 -0.06
CA ASN A 98 -16.56 -0.74 0.49
C ASN A 98 -16.85 0.18 1.67
N THR A 99 -15.88 0.37 2.56
CA THR A 99 -16.00 1.31 3.69
C THR A 99 -16.20 2.75 3.22
N LEU A 100 -15.54 3.18 2.16
CA LEU A 100 -15.80 4.50 1.54
C LEU A 100 -17.25 4.61 1.02
N LYS A 101 -17.79 3.57 0.39
CA LYS A 101 -19.19 3.56 -0.07
C LYS A 101 -20.16 3.69 1.09
N ASP A 102 -19.90 3.00 2.20
CA ASP A 102 -20.72 3.07 3.40
C ASP A 102 -20.61 4.41 4.11
N TYR A 103 -19.41 5.01 4.12
CA TYR A 103 -19.19 6.35 4.65
C TYR A 103 -20.07 7.40 3.96
N PHE A 104 -20.17 7.38 2.63
CA PHE A 104 -21.04 8.31 1.90
C PHE A 104 -22.53 8.18 2.27
N LYS A 105 -22.95 7.04 2.86
CA LYS A 105 -24.32 6.81 3.33
C LYS A 105 -24.50 7.15 4.82
N ARG A 106 -23.54 6.76 5.66
CA ARG A 106 -23.66 6.75 7.13
C ARG A 106 -22.84 7.82 7.84
N GLN A 107 -21.94 8.50 7.14
CA GLN A 107 -21.02 9.52 7.66
C GLN A 107 -20.12 9.02 8.81
N ASP A 108 -19.89 7.70 8.91
CA ASP A 108 -19.00 7.12 9.92
C ASP A 108 -17.54 7.17 9.45
N ALA A 109 -16.85 8.26 9.80
CA ALA A 109 -15.46 8.48 9.43
C ALA A 109 -14.48 7.49 10.11
N ASN A 110 -14.83 6.98 11.29
CA ASN A 110 -13.94 6.11 12.07
C ASN A 110 -13.66 4.81 11.32
N GLN A 111 -14.67 4.25 10.65
CA GLN A 111 -14.48 3.05 9.82
C GLN A 111 -13.50 3.30 8.67
N VAL A 112 -13.55 4.47 8.04
CA VAL A 112 -12.63 4.84 6.95
C VAL A 112 -11.20 4.91 7.47
N TYR A 113 -10.98 5.49 8.66
CA TYR A 113 -9.67 5.55 9.29
C TYR A 113 -9.12 4.17 9.63
N ILE A 114 -9.95 3.29 10.21
CA ILE A 114 -9.56 1.91 10.51
C ILE A 114 -9.17 1.18 9.22
N ALA A 115 -9.98 1.28 8.17
CA ALA A 115 -9.71 0.62 6.89
C ALA A 115 -8.44 1.16 6.21
N ALA A 116 -8.20 2.47 6.27
CA ALA A 116 -6.97 3.09 5.76
C ALA A 116 -5.72 2.60 6.49
N ASN A 117 -5.75 2.56 7.82
CA ASN A 117 -4.63 2.06 8.63
C ASN A 117 -4.35 0.58 8.35
N GLN A 118 -5.40 -0.23 8.14
CA GLN A 118 -5.21 -1.62 7.74
C GLN A 118 -4.55 -1.75 6.36
N LEU A 119 -4.89 -0.88 5.40
CA LEU A 119 -4.27 -0.89 4.08
C LEU A 119 -2.79 -0.47 4.14
N ILE A 120 -2.44 0.49 5.01
CA ILE A 120 -1.03 0.83 5.32
C ILE A 120 -0.31 -0.40 5.88
N LEU A 121 -0.90 -1.09 6.86
CA LEU A 121 -0.31 -2.30 7.44
C LEU A 121 -0.09 -3.41 6.42
N GLN A 122 -1.03 -3.63 5.49
CA GLN A 122 -0.84 -4.62 4.42
C GLN A 122 0.25 -4.22 3.45
N THR A 123 0.40 -2.92 3.17
CA THR A 123 1.52 -2.39 2.38
C THR A 123 2.86 -2.74 3.04
N MET A 124 2.99 -2.49 4.34
CA MET A 124 4.20 -2.81 5.11
C MET A 124 4.50 -4.32 5.10
N LYS A 125 3.49 -5.17 5.29
CA LYS A 125 3.65 -6.63 5.24
C LYS A 125 4.09 -7.12 3.87
N LEU A 126 3.60 -6.49 2.80
CA LEU A 126 4.03 -6.79 1.43
C LEU A 126 5.51 -6.42 1.23
N CYS A 127 5.94 -5.22 1.67
CA CYS A 127 7.34 -4.81 1.64
C CYS A 127 8.24 -5.80 2.40
N LEU A 128 7.84 -6.19 3.61
CA LEU A 128 8.60 -7.13 4.43
C LEU A 128 8.74 -8.49 3.75
N ALA A 129 7.65 -9.02 3.19
CA ALA A 129 7.67 -10.30 2.50
C ALA A 129 8.56 -10.30 1.26
N ILE A 130 8.63 -9.18 0.54
CA ILE A 130 9.59 -9.04 -0.57
C ILE A 130 11.02 -8.98 -0.01
N ARG A 131 11.27 -8.16 1.02
CA ARG A 131 12.61 -7.94 1.59
C ARG A 131 13.25 -9.22 2.14
N GLU A 132 12.51 -10.01 2.92
CA GLU A 132 13.03 -11.23 3.54
C GLU A 132 13.42 -12.30 2.52
N ARG A 133 12.71 -12.34 1.38
CA ARG A 133 12.85 -13.42 0.41
C ARG A 133 13.96 -13.20 -0.59
N VAL A 134 14.33 -11.95 -0.86
CA VAL A 134 15.54 -11.64 -1.65
C VAL A 134 16.83 -11.72 -0.82
N ARG A 135 16.73 -11.78 0.51
CA ARG A 135 17.88 -12.08 1.38
C ARG A 135 18.24 -13.57 1.44
N MET A 136 17.32 -14.46 1.05
CA MET A 136 17.50 -15.92 1.10
C MET A 136 17.74 -16.54 -0.29
N GLY A 137 18.16 -15.73 -1.26
CA GLY A 137 18.55 -16.14 -2.62
C GLY A 137 19.97 -15.69 -2.94
#